data_AF-A0AB34H7B6-F1
#
_entry.id   AF-A0AB34H7B6-F1
#
_cell.length_a   1.000
_cell.length_b   1.000
_cell.length_c   1.000
_cell.angle_alpha   90.00
_cell.angle_beta   90.00
_cell.angle_gamma   90.00
#
_symmetry.space_group_name_H-M   'P 1'
#
loop_
_entity.id
_entity.type
_entity.pdbx_description
1 polymer ?
#
loop_
_entity_poly.entity_id
_entity_poly.type
_entity_poly.pdbx_seq_one_letter_code
_entity_poly.pdbx_strand_id
1 'polypeptide(L)'
;MAAETLLSSLLGLLLLGLLFPASLTGGVGSLNLEELSEMRYGIEILPLPVMGGQSQASDVVIVSSKYKQRYECRLPAGAIHFQREREEEAPAYQGPGIPELLSPMKDAPCLLKTKDWWTYEFCYGRHIQQYHMEDSEIKGEVLYLGYYQSAFNWNDETAKASKQHRLKRYHSQTYGNGSKCDLNGRPREAEVRLDI
;
A
#
# COMPACT_ATOMS: atom_id res chain seq x y z
N MET A 1 67.62 35.95 19.54
CA MET A 1 66.26 36.50 19.52
C MET A 1 65.38 35.77 18.49
N ALA A 2 65.28 34.43 18.56
CA ALA A 2 64.49 33.66 17.58
C ALA A 2 63.68 32.50 18.21
N ALA A 3 63.93 32.14 19.46
CA ALA A 3 63.25 31.03 20.13
C ALA A 3 61.96 31.45 20.86
N GLU A 4 61.85 32.70 21.32
CA GLU A 4 60.70 33.17 22.11
C GLU A 4 59.48 33.57 21.24
N THR A 5 59.71 33.96 19.98
CA THR A 5 58.63 34.31 19.04
C THR A 5 57.89 33.08 18.50
N LEU A 6 58.55 31.93 18.45
CA LEU A 6 57.97 30.67 17.98
C LEU A 6 57.00 30.05 19.01
N LEU A 7 57.33 30.09 20.30
CA LEU A 7 56.43 29.57 21.35
C LEU A 7 55.15 30.40 21.52
N SER A 8 55.24 31.73 21.38
CA SER A 8 54.07 32.62 21.47
C SER A 8 53.09 32.43 20.29
N SER A 9 53.62 32.20 19.09
CA SER A 9 52.82 31.86 17.90
C SER A 9 52.14 30.49 18.03
N LEU A 10 52.86 29.47 18.53
CA LEU A 10 52.33 28.12 18.72
C LEU A 10 51.22 28.07 19.80
N LEU A 11 51.34 28.84 20.89
CA LEU A 11 50.27 28.94 21.90
C LEU A 11 49.03 29.67 21.37
N GLY A 12 49.20 30.69 20.53
CA GLY A 12 48.09 31.42 19.90
C GLY A 12 47.25 30.57 18.95
N LEU A 13 47.89 29.66 18.19
CA LEU A 13 47.21 28.71 17.32
C LEU A 13 46.52 27.57 18.08
N LEU A 14 47.03 27.17 19.24
CA LEU A 14 46.38 26.16 20.10
C LEU A 14 45.11 26.68 20.78
N LEU A 15 45.04 27.96 21.14
CA LEU A 15 43.83 28.55 21.74
C LEU A 15 42.69 28.81 20.73
N LEU A 16 42.97 29.05 19.45
CA LEU A 16 41.91 29.22 18.43
C LEU A 16 41.19 27.90 18.09
N GLY A 17 41.81 26.75 18.33
CA GLY A 17 41.21 25.43 18.10
C GLY A 17 40.15 25.02 19.13
N LEU A 18 40.09 25.68 20.29
CA LEU A 18 39.19 25.34 21.40
C LEU A 18 37.86 26.12 21.40
N LEU A 19 37.67 27.07 20.48
CA LEU A 19 36.50 27.97 20.47
C LEU A 19 35.49 27.71 19.33
N PHE A 20 35.77 26.75 18.44
CA PHE A 20 34.79 26.34 17.43
C PHE A 20 34.25 24.95 17.77
N PRO A 21 33.05 24.83 18.36
CA PRO A 21 32.40 23.54 18.47
C PRO A 21 32.11 23.05 17.05
N ALA A 22 32.80 21.99 16.65
CA ALA A 22 32.51 21.25 15.42
C ALA A 22 31.06 20.77 15.50
N SER A 23 30.16 21.51 14.87
CA SER A 23 28.75 21.16 14.78
C SER A 23 28.66 20.01 13.78
N LEU A 24 28.65 18.77 14.28
CA LEU A 24 28.28 17.60 13.51
C LEU A 24 26.81 17.75 13.13
N THR A 25 26.54 18.38 11.99
CA THR A 25 25.24 18.29 11.33
C THR A 25 25.09 16.86 10.85
N GLY A 26 24.52 16.01 11.69
CA GLY A 26 24.06 14.69 11.28
C GLY A 26 23.03 14.87 10.19
N GLY A 27 23.42 14.58 8.94
CA GLY A 27 22.47 14.48 7.84
C GLY A 27 21.56 13.30 8.13
N VAL A 28 20.30 13.58 8.47
CA VAL A 28 19.25 12.56 8.51
C VAL A 28 18.93 12.16 7.07
N GLY A 29 19.66 11.17 6.56
CA GLY A 29 19.24 10.44 5.37
C GLY A 29 18.00 9.61 5.71
N SER A 30 16.82 10.11 5.38
CA SER A 30 15.61 9.29 5.40
C SER A 30 15.65 8.37 4.18
N LEU A 31 15.99 7.11 4.40
CA LEU A 31 15.83 6.08 3.39
C LEU A 31 14.39 5.59 3.44
N ASN A 32 13.61 5.90 2.41
CA ASN A 32 12.26 5.39 2.28
C ASN A 32 12.33 3.92 1.83
N LEU A 33 12.11 3.01 2.77
CA LEU A 33 12.18 1.57 2.52
C LEU A 33 11.12 1.09 1.51
N GLU A 34 10.05 1.87 1.31
CA GLU A 34 9.00 1.60 0.32
C GLU A 34 9.50 1.83 -1.13
N GLU A 35 10.40 2.79 -1.36
CA GLU A 35 11.01 2.98 -2.69
C GLU A 35 12.00 1.85 -3.03
N LEU A 36 12.70 1.32 -2.03
CA LEU A 36 13.62 0.19 -2.21
C LEU A 36 12.90 -1.15 -2.36
N SER A 37 11.67 -1.30 -1.90
CA SER A 37 10.91 -2.55 -2.05
C SER A 37 10.21 -2.67 -3.41
N GLU A 38 9.98 -1.54 -4.09
CA GLU A 38 9.38 -1.47 -5.44
C GLU A 38 10.38 -1.55 -6.60
N MET A 39 11.70 -1.62 -6.33
CA MET A 39 12.71 -1.69 -7.38
C MET A 39 12.63 -3.04 -8.12
N ARG A 40 11.90 -3.05 -9.24
CA ARG A 40 11.68 -4.21 -10.12
C ARG A 40 12.84 -4.49 -11.09
N TYR A 41 13.98 -3.81 -10.95
CA TYR A 41 15.14 -3.98 -11.82
C TYR A 41 16.42 -4.21 -11.02
N GLY A 42 17.23 -5.15 -11.48
CA GLY A 42 18.61 -5.33 -11.04
C GLY A 42 19.55 -4.49 -11.91
N ILE A 43 20.65 -4.01 -11.32
CA ILE A 43 21.74 -3.37 -12.07
C ILE A 43 22.80 -4.44 -12.35
N GLU A 44 23.07 -4.70 -13.62
CA GLU A 44 24.16 -5.57 -14.07
C GLU A 44 25.22 -4.73 -14.78
N ILE A 45 26.48 -4.85 -14.35
CA ILE A 45 27.61 -4.20 -15.01
C ILE A 45 28.27 -5.23 -15.92
N LEU A 46 28.19 -5.00 -17.22
CA LEU A 46 28.82 -5.88 -18.20
C LEU A 46 30.34 -5.84 -18.04
N PRO A 47 31.03 -6.99 -18.18
CA PRO A 47 32.50 -7.07 -18.08
C PRO A 47 33.21 -6.49 -19.32
N LEU A 48 32.46 -6.23 -20.40
CA LEU A 48 33.00 -5.72 -21.67
C LEU A 48 32.83 -4.19 -21.73
N PRO A 49 33.90 -3.43 -22.01
CA PRO A 49 33.81 -1.99 -22.18
C PRO A 49 33.02 -1.65 -23.45
N VAL A 50 32.04 -0.76 -23.32
CA VAL A 50 31.26 -0.24 -24.45
C VAL A 50 31.89 1.05 -24.99
N MET A 51 31.94 1.21 -26.31
CA MET A 51 32.29 2.51 -26.92
C MET A 51 31.06 3.42 -26.86
N GLY A 52 31.20 4.56 -26.18
CA GLY A 52 30.10 5.50 -26.00
C GLY A 52 29.56 6.04 -27.33
N GLY A 53 28.24 6.09 -27.48
CA GLY A 53 27.57 6.76 -28.60
C GLY A 53 27.15 5.87 -29.78
N GLN A 54 27.07 4.55 -29.61
CA GLN A 54 26.62 3.62 -30.67
C GLN A 54 25.13 3.24 -30.59
N SER A 55 24.42 3.59 -29.51
CA SER A 55 23.04 3.15 -29.22
C SER A 55 22.04 4.29 -29.46
N GLN A 56 20.79 3.98 -29.85
CA GLN A 56 19.73 4.98 -29.99
C GLN A 56 19.44 5.68 -28.66
N ALA A 57 19.12 6.98 -28.69
CA ALA A 57 19.09 7.82 -27.49
C ALA A 57 17.90 7.57 -26.54
N SER A 58 16.88 6.79 -26.94
CA SER A 58 15.65 6.64 -26.16
C SER A 58 15.74 5.65 -25.00
N ASP A 59 16.65 4.67 -25.08
CA ASP A 59 16.82 3.62 -24.06
C ASP A 59 18.12 3.76 -23.25
N VAL A 60 18.89 4.83 -23.49
CA VAL A 60 20.21 5.02 -22.88
C VAL A 60 20.24 6.19 -21.91
N VAL A 61 20.68 5.90 -20.68
CA VAL A 61 20.91 6.89 -19.63
C VAL A 61 22.38 6.89 -19.24
N ILE A 62 22.98 8.07 -19.15
CA ILE A 62 24.37 8.23 -18.72
C ILE A 62 24.38 8.54 -17.22
N VAL A 63 25.02 7.68 -16.43
CA VAL A 63 25.17 7.86 -14.99
C VAL A 63 26.63 8.05 -14.61
N SER A 64 26.89 8.72 -13.49
CA SER A 64 28.23 8.94 -12.98
C SER A 64 28.34 8.45 -11.54
N SER A 65 29.39 7.66 -11.27
CA SER A 65 29.71 7.21 -9.91
C SER A 65 30.19 8.38 -9.03
N LYS A 66 30.22 8.16 -7.71
CA LYS A 66 30.81 9.07 -6.71
C LYS A 66 32.23 9.51 -7.08
N TYR A 67 32.98 8.65 -7.79
CA TYR A 67 34.35 8.91 -8.24
C TYR A 67 34.44 9.49 -9.66
N LYS A 68 33.35 10.05 -10.20
CA LYS A 68 33.25 10.65 -11.55
C LYS A 68 33.52 9.69 -12.72
N GLN A 69 33.45 8.39 -12.49
CA GLN A 69 33.44 7.41 -13.58
C GLN A 69 32.09 7.42 -14.27
N ARG A 70 32.08 7.52 -15.60
CA ARG A 70 30.87 7.57 -16.41
C ARG A 70 30.48 6.18 -16.89
N TYR A 71 29.21 5.85 -16.80
CA TYR A 71 28.65 4.60 -17.26
C TYR A 71 27.48 4.87 -18.22
N GLU A 72 27.38 4.06 -19.27
CA GLU A 72 26.23 4.04 -20.19
C GLU A 72 25.29 2.92 -19.73
N CYS A 73 24.11 3.28 -19.23
CA CYS A 73 23.09 2.33 -18.78
C CYS A 73 22.01 2.19 -19.84
N ARG A 74 21.73 0.94 -20.26
CA ARG A 74 20.60 0.63 -21.15
C ARG A 74 19.39 0.21 -20.31
N LEU A 75 18.26 0.87 -20.51
CA LEU A 75 17.01 0.56 -19.85
C LEU A 75 16.30 -0.59 -20.59
N PRO A 76 15.74 -1.58 -19.89
CA PRO A 76 14.95 -2.62 -20.53
C PRO A 76 13.69 -2.01 -21.15
N ALA A 77 13.25 -2.53 -22.31
CA ALA A 77 12.10 -2.01 -23.05
C ALA A 77 10.82 -1.87 -22.20
N GLY A 78 10.63 -2.75 -21.20
CA GLY A 78 9.52 -2.66 -20.25
C GLY A 78 9.51 -1.38 -19.40
N ALA A 79 10.67 -0.85 -19.01
CA ALA A 79 10.77 0.40 -18.24
C ALA A 79 10.36 1.63 -19.06
N ILE A 80 10.58 1.59 -20.38
CA ILE A 80 10.19 2.63 -21.33
C ILE A 80 8.67 2.57 -21.58
N HIS A 81 8.11 1.35 -21.64
CA HIS A 81 6.67 1.13 -21.75
C HIS A 81 5.89 1.58 -20.50
N PHE A 82 6.43 1.37 -19.29
CA PHE A 82 5.79 1.78 -18.03
C PHE A 82 5.54 3.29 -17.93
N GLN A 83 6.39 4.13 -18.52
CA GLN A 83 6.15 5.59 -18.53
C GLN A 83 5.01 5.96 -19.48
N ARG A 84 4.89 5.25 -20.62
CA ARG A 84 3.84 5.52 -21.61
C ARG A 84 2.48 4.94 -21.21
N GLU A 85 2.45 3.78 -20.56
CA GLU A 85 1.23 3.16 -20.02
C GLU A 85 0.68 3.90 -18.79
N ARG A 86 1.48 4.73 -18.12
CA ARG A 86 0.99 5.62 -17.06
C ARG A 86 0.20 6.81 -17.63
N GLU A 87 0.51 7.25 -18.85
CA GLU A 87 -0.21 8.32 -19.55
C GLU A 87 -1.42 7.79 -20.32
N GLU A 88 -1.36 6.56 -20.83
CA GLU A 88 -2.52 5.83 -21.35
C GLU A 88 -3.19 5.05 -20.22
N GLU A 89 -3.88 5.76 -19.32
CA GLU A 89 -4.88 5.14 -18.45
C GLU A 89 -5.78 4.26 -19.31
N ALA A 90 -5.73 2.94 -19.09
CA ALA A 90 -6.68 2.01 -19.67
C ALA A 90 -8.09 2.61 -19.52
N PRO A 91 -8.92 2.59 -20.58
CA PRO A 91 -10.20 3.30 -20.57
C PRO A 91 -10.97 2.92 -19.30
N ALA A 92 -11.34 3.94 -18.52
CA ALA A 92 -12.09 3.74 -17.30
C ALA A 92 -13.30 2.86 -17.62
N TYR A 93 -13.44 1.75 -16.88
CA TYR A 93 -14.53 0.80 -17.08
C TYR A 93 -15.87 1.54 -17.12
N GLN A 94 -16.55 1.50 -18.27
CA GLN A 94 -17.81 2.21 -18.51
C GLN A 94 -19.04 1.37 -18.14
N GLY A 95 -18.85 0.22 -17.49
CA GLY A 95 -19.96 -0.62 -17.08
C GLY A 95 -20.65 -0.14 -15.80
N PRO A 96 -21.73 -0.82 -15.39
CA PRO A 96 -22.49 -0.48 -14.20
C PRO A 96 -21.59 -0.54 -12.95
N GLY A 97 -21.86 0.34 -11.99
CA GLY A 97 -21.15 0.34 -10.71
C GLY A 97 -21.38 -0.98 -9.96
N ILE A 98 -20.44 -1.37 -9.10
CA ILE A 98 -20.58 -2.61 -8.30
C ILE A 98 -21.91 -2.68 -7.50
N PRO A 99 -22.42 -1.59 -6.89
CA PRO A 99 -23.73 -1.63 -6.23
C PRO A 99 -24.90 -1.95 -7.17
N GLU A 100 -24.79 -1.58 -8.45
CA GLU A 100 -25.80 -1.84 -9.47
C GLU A 100 -25.76 -3.30 -9.91
N LEU A 101 -24.55 -3.86 -10.08
CA LEU A 101 -24.36 -5.29 -10.36
C LEU A 101 -24.92 -6.19 -9.25
N LEU A 102 -24.83 -5.74 -8.00
CA LEU A 102 -25.35 -6.47 -6.83
C LEU A 102 -26.84 -6.21 -6.56
N SER A 103 -27.49 -5.30 -7.29
CA SER A 103 -28.90 -4.97 -7.07
C SER A 103 -29.85 -6.18 -7.13
N PRO A 104 -29.68 -7.18 -8.02
CA PRO A 104 -30.58 -8.34 -8.06
C PRO A 104 -30.51 -9.21 -6.81
N MET A 105 -29.41 -9.13 -6.04
CA MET A 105 -29.27 -9.89 -4.79
C MET A 105 -30.21 -9.40 -3.69
N LYS A 106 -30.77 -8.19 -3.80
CA LYS A 106 -31.76 -7.68 -2.83
C LYS A 106 -33.08 -8.46 -2.89
N ASP A 107 -33.46 -8.90 -4.09
CA ASP A 107 -34.70 -9.65 -4.34
C ASP A 107 -34.47 -11.17 -4.36
N ALA A 108 -33.20 -11.59 -4.44
CA ALA A 108 -32.81 -12.99 -4.40
C ALA A 108 -33.06 -13.63 -3.02
N PRO A 109 -33.22 -14.97 -2.96
CA PRO A 109 -33.25 -15.69 -1.70
C PRO A 109 -31.93 -15.51 -0.93
N CYS A 110 -32.00 -15.53 0.40
CA CYS A 110 -30.84 -15.35 1.26
C CYS A 110 -29.83 -16.49 1.09
N LEU A 111 -28.55 -16.16 1.20
CA LEU A 111 -27.45 -17.11 1.06
C LEU A 111 -27.23 -17.85 2.37
N LEU A 112 -27.24 -19.17 2.31
CA LEU A 112 -27.01 -20.03 3.47
C LEU A 112 -25.60 -20.65 3.41
N LYS A 113 -24.89 -20.59 4.52
CA LYS A 113 -23.60 -21.24 4.68
C LYS A 113 -23.49 -21.88 6.05
N THR A 114 -23.40 -23.20 6.09
CA THR A 114 -23.05 -23.92 7.32
C THR A 114 -21.55 -24.07 7.44
N LYS A 115 -21.01 -23.73 8.61
CA LYS A 115 -19.62 -23.92 9.00
C LYS A 115 -19.58 -24.41 10.45
N ASP A 116 -19.11 -25.64 10.61
CA ASP A 116 -19.03 -26.31 11.91
C ASP A 116 -20.40 -26.34 12.62
N TRP A 117 -20.48 -25.85 13.85
CA TRP A 117 -21.73 -25.78 14.63
C TRP A 117 -22.71 -24.71 14.12
N TRP A 118 -22.26 -23.72 13.35
CA TRP A 118 -23.07 -22.55 13.02
C TRP A 118 -23.50 -22.54 11.55
N THR A 119 -24.78 -22.26 11.32
CA THR A 119 -25.33 -21.89 10.03
C THR A 119 -25.50 -20.38 9.98
N TYR A 120 -24.96 -19.79 8.92
CA TYR A 120 -25.04 -18.37 8.63
C TYR A 120 -26.05 -18.15 7.51
N GLU A 121 -26.97 -17.22 7.72
CA GLU A 121 -27.88 -16.74 6.70
C GLU A 121 -27.57 -15.28 6.39
N PHE A 122 -27.22 -15.02 5.13
CA PHE A 122 -26.88 -13.70 4.64
C PHE A 122 -27.94 -13.22 3.65
N CYS A 123 -28.74 -12.24 4.08
CA CYS A 123 -29.70 -11.54 3.24
C CYS A 123 -29.10 -10.21 2.80
N TYR A 124 -28.74 -10.09 1.52
CA TYR A 124 -28.06 -8.93 0.98
C TYR A 124 -28.84 -7.62 1.23
N GLY A 125 -28.19 -6.65 1.87
CA GLY A 125 -28.79 -5.34 2.18
C GLY A 125 -29.84 -5.37 3.30
N ARG A 126 -29.98 -6.48 4.03
CA ARG A 126 -30.96 -6.64 5.12
C ARG A 126 -30.29 -6.96 6.44
N HIS A 127 -29.88 -8.20 6.63
CA HIS A 127 -29.30 -8.67 7.89
C HIS A 127 -28.48 -9.93 7.69
N ILE A 128 -27.71 -10.26 8.72
CA ILE A 128 -26.95 -11.50 8.81
C ILE A 128 -27.38 -12.22 10.08
N GLN A 129 -27.84 -13.46 9.94
CA GLN A 129 -28.21 -14.33 11.05
C GLN A 129 -27.21 -15.47 11.22
N GLN A 130 -27.15 -15.97 12.44
CA GLN A 130 -26.37 -17.12 12.85
C GLN A 130 -27.25 -17.99 13.75
N TYR A 131 -27.37 -19.27 13.42
CA TYR A 131 -28.15 -20.22 14.20
C TYR A 131 -27.62 -21.65 14.02
N HIS A 132 -27.98 -22.56 14.91
CA HIS A 132 -27.63 -23.96 14.79
C HIS A 132 -28.77 -24.74 14.10
N MET A 133 -28.42 -25.67 13.22
CA MET A 133 -29.39 -26.56 12.57
C MET A 133 -29.01 -28.02 12.82
N GLU A 134 -30.02 -28.81 13.19
CA GLU A 134 -29.95 -30.27 13.32
C GLU A 134 -31.21 -30.85 12.65
N ASP A 135 -31.06 -31.88 11.81
CA ASP A 135 -32.16 -32.49 11.05
C ASP A 135 -33.03 -31.51 10.23
N SER A 136 -32.42 -30.44 9.71
CA SER A 136 -33.10 -29.35 8.97
C SER A 136 -34.05 -28.48 9.81
N GLU A 137 -34.01 -28.62 11.14
CA GLU A 137 -34.70 -27.72 12.06
C GLU A 137 -33.71 -26.79 12.77
N ILE A 138 -34.14 -25.55 13.00
CA ILE A 138 -33.38 -24.61 13.81
C ILE A 138 -33.48 -25.04 15.28
N LYS A 139 -32.34 -25.33 15.91
CA LYS A 139 -32.26 -25.64 17.33
C LYS A 139 -31.65 -24.47 18.08
N GLY A 140 -32.35 -24.00 19.11
CA GLY A 140 -31.89 -22.91 19.98
C GLY A 140 -32.28 -21.52 19.48
N GLU A 141 -31.50 -20.52 19.87
CA GLU A 141 -31.76 -19.10 19.55
C GLU A 141 -31.15 -18.68 18.21
N VAL A 142 -31.86 -17.78 17.51
CA VAL A 142 -31.35 -17.14 16.29
C VAL A 142 -30.62 -15.85 16.67
N LEU A 143 -29.32 -15.82 16.42
CA LEU A 143 -28.46 -14.68 16.68
C LEU A 143 -28.37 -13.78 15.45
N TYR A 144 -28.45 -12.47 15.65
CA TYR A 144 -28.23 -11.50 14.59
C TYR A 144 -26.80 -10.98 14.69
N LEU A 145 -25.98 -11.20 13.66
CA LEU A 145 -24.63 -10.66 13.58
C LEU A 145 -24.65 -9.16 13.25
N GLY A 146 -25.68 -8.70 12.54
CA GLY A 146 -25.92 -7.29 12.28
C GLY A 146 -27.00 -7.04 11.23
N TYR A 147 -27.44 -5.79 11.18
CA TYR A 147 -28.31 -5.22 10.15
C TYR A 147 -27.49 -4.33 9.23
N TYR A 148 -27.88 -4.26 7.97
CA TYR A 148 -27.17 -3.46 6.98
C TYR A 148 -27.04 -2.00 7.43
N GLN A 149 -25.81 -1.47 7.47
CA GLN A 149 -25.54 -0.08 7.82
C GLN A 149 -24.99 0.71 6.64
N SER A 150 -23.87 0.28 6.07
CA SER A 150 -23.26 0.97 4.93
C SER A 150 -22.49 0.04 4.01
N ALA A 151 -22.17 0.55 2.83
CA ALA A 151 -21.35 -0.12 1.82
C ALA A 151 -20.26 0.83 1.33
N PHE A 152 -19.13 0.28 0.92
CA PHE A 152 -18.01 1.06 0.42
C PHE A 152 -18.39 1.86 -0.83
N ASN A 153 -18.13 3.17 -0.79
CA ASN A 153 -18.42 4.08 -1.89
C ASN A 153 -17.20 4.21 -2.81
N TRP A 154 -17.33 3.67 -4.02
CA TRP A 154 -16.29 3.70 -5.05
C TRP A 154 -16.08 5.09 -5.69
N ASN A 155 -17.02 6.01 -5.49
CA ASN A 155 -16.96 7.36 -6.04
C ASN A 155 -16.25 8.36 -5.11
N ASP A 156 -15.82 7.93 -3.92
CA ASP A 156 -15.10 8.80 -2.99
C ASP A 156 -13.62 8.93 -3.39
N GLU A 157 -13.26 10.11 -3.90
CA GLU A 157 -11.90 10.48 -4.33
C GLU A 157 -10.87 10.34 -3.21
N THR A 158 -11.28 10.48 -1.95
CA THR A 158 -10.40 10.34 -0.76
C THR A 158 -9.88 8.93 -0.60
N ALA A 159 -10.67 7.92 -1.00
CA ALA A 159 -10.30 6.51 -0.98
C ALA A 159 -9.45 6.08 -2.19
N LYS A 160 -9.39 6.91 -3.25
CA LYS A 160 -8.52 6.71 -4.42
C LYS A 160 -7.09 7.18 -4.17
N ALA A 161 -6.91 8.17 -3.28
CA ALA A 161 -5.62 8.77 -2.94
C ALA A 161 -4.85 8.02 -1.84
N SER A 162 -5.53 7.23 -1.01
CA SER A 162 -4.85 6.34 -0.06
C SER A 162 -4.23 5.16 -0.82
N LYS A 163 -2.98 4.81 -0.50
CA LYS A 163 -2.18 3.75 -1.12
C LYS A 163 -2.82 2.36 -0.98
N GLN A 164 -3.92 2.10 -1.65
CA GLN A 164 -4.63 0.84 -1.55
C GLN A 164 -5.04 0.29 -2.91
N HIS A 165 -4.01 0.06 -3.72
CA HIS A 165 -4.06 -0.92 -4.80
C HIS A 165 -4.47 -2.33 -4.30
N ARG A 166 -4.46 -2.58 -2.98
CA ARG A 166 -4.97 -3.80 -2.34
C ARG A 166 -6.46 -3.77 -1.95
N LEU A 167 -7.10 -2.61 -1.81
CA LEU A 167 -8.55 -2.52 -1.48
C LEU A 167 -9.44 -2.50 -2.71
N LYS A 168 -8.91 -2.22 -3.90
CA LYS A 168 -9.68 -2.33 -5.13
C LYS A 168 -10.07 -3.78 -5.49
N ARG A 169 -9.67 -4.78 -4.70
CA ARG A 169 -9.98 -6.20 -4.96
C ARG A 169 -11.38 -6.63 -4.52
N TYR A 170 -11.98 -5.93 -3.56
CA TYR A 170 -13.27 -6.35 -3.01
C TYR A 170 -14.16 -5.16 -2.64
N HIS A 171 -15.47 -5.35 -2.78
CA HIS A 171 -16.49 -4.44 -2.25
C HIS A 171 -16.83 -4.86 -0.82
N SER A 172 -16.66 -3.93 0.12
CA SER A 172 -16.94 -4.15 1.54
C SER A 172 -18.30 -3.57 1.94
N GLN A 173 -19.01 -4.27 2.80
CA GLN A 173 -20.27 -3.86 3.44
C GLN A 173 -20.20 -4.08 4.94
N THR A 174 -20.75 -3.14 5.70
CA THR A 174 -20.78 -3.20 7.17
C THR A 174 -22.21 -3.46 7.65
N TYR A 175 -22.32 -4.38 8.61
CA TYR A 175 -23.54 -4.79 9.26
C TYR A 175 -23.35 -4.60 10.77
N GLY A 176 -24.22 -3.83 11.41
CA GLY A 176 -24.10 -3.49 12.83
C GLY A 176 -25.43 -3.58 13.57
N ASN A 177 -25.42 -3.27 14.86
CA ASN A 177 -26.60 -3.38 15.74
C ASN A 177 -27.17 -4.81 15.83
N GLY A 178 -26.29 -5.82 15.86
CA GLY A 178 -26.68 -7.21 16.06
C GLY A 178 -27.15 -7.51 17.50
N SER A 179 -27.42 -8.79 17.77
CA SER A 179 -27.76 -9.26 19.11
C SER A 179 -26.62 -8.99 20.10
N LYS A 180 -26.96 -8.75 21.36
CA LYS A 180 -25.98 -8.48 22.41
C LYS A 180 -25.10 -9.71 22.64
N CYS A 181 -23.79 -9.51 22.64
CA CYS A 181 -22.83 -10.53 22.99
C CYS A 181 -22.84 -10.72 24.52
N ASP A 182 -22.90 -11.98 24.94
CA ASP A 182 -22.91 -12.43 26.33
C ASP A 182 -21.59 -12.12 27.05
N LEU A 183 -20.46 -12.22 26.34
CA LEU A 183 -19.13 -12.00 26.91
C LEU A 183 -18.82 -10.53 27.24
N ASN A 184 -19.29 -9.59 26.43
CA ASN A 184 -18.90 -8.18 26.53
C ASN A 184 -20.09 -7.19 26.55
N GLY A 185 -21.33 -7.68 26.41
CA GLY A 185 -22.55 -6.88 26.38
C GLY A 185 -22.73 -5.99 25.14
N ARG A 186 -21.77 -5.95 24.22
CA ARG A 186 -21.80 -5.11 23.01
C ARG A 186 -22.68 -5.74 21.93
N PRO A 187 -23.36 -4.94 21.09
CA PRO A 187 -24.04 -5.48 19.92
C PRO A 187 -23.01 -6.11 18.99
N ARG A 188 -23.36 -7.25 18.39
CA ARG A 188 -22.55 -7.88 17.35
C ARG A 188 -22.49 -6.99 16.10
N GLU A 189 -21.38 -7.11 15.37
CA GLU A 189 -21.12 -6.45 14.11
C GLU A 189 -20.42 -7.42 13.14
N ALA A 190 -20.56 -7.17 11.84
CA ALA A 190 -19.99 -7.99 10.78
C ALA A 190 -19.59 -7.13 9.57
N GLU A 191 -18.52 -7.56 8.88
CA GLU A 191 -18.09 -7.00 7.61
C GLU A 191 -18.19 -8.09 6.53
N VAL A 192 -18.89 -7.79 5.43
CA VAL A 192 -19.01 -8.68 4.27
C VAL A 192 -18.13 -8.16 3.16
N ARG A 193 -17.25 -9.01 2.63
CA ARG A 193 -16.35 -8.70 1.53
C ARG A 193 -16.75 -9.51 0.31
N LEU A 194 -17.05 -8.81 -0.77
CA LEU A 194 -17.36 -9.39 -2.07
C LEU A 194 -16.16 -9.18 -2.99
N ASP A 195 -15.44 -10.24 -3.31
CA ASP A 195 -14.33 -10.18 -4.26
C ASP A 195 -14.87 -9.89 -5.67
N ILE A 196 -14.18 -9.00 -6.39
CA ILE A 196 -14.53 -8.52 -7.75
C ILE A 196 -13.44 -8.92 -8.74
#